data_AF-A0A3D3JKW6-F1
#
_entry.id   AF-A0A3D3JKW6-F1
#
_cell.length_a   1.000
_cell.length_b   1.000
_cell.length_c   1.000
_cell.angle_alpha   90.00
_cell.angle_beta   90.00
_cell.angle_gamma   90.00
#
_symmetry.space_group_name_H-M   'P 1'
#
loop_
_entity.id
_entity.type
_entity.pdbx_description
1 polymer ?
#
loop_
_entity_poly.entity_id
_entity_poly.type
_entity_poly.pdbx_seq_one_letter_code
_entity_poly.pdbx_strand_id
1 'polypeptide(L)'
;MASSIDGTKIVCDTNHPDIGLLLIDPATGAYKPLCTSGSSNQGTQWEQDHPAGADVWASIRGEKGETLSWMEMKVDNVYGPQWTHPHPAFDDAGARVVFTSDRTGTPQMYVVDVSQ
;
A
#
# COMPACT_ATOMS: atom_id res chain seq x y z
N MET A 1 -3.95 -1.63 -4.47
CA MET A 1 -4.28 -1.67 -5.92
C MET A 1 -5.79 -1.53 -6.14
N ALA A 2 -6.20 -0.77 -7.17
CA ALA A 2 -7.59 -0.64 -7.63
C ALA A 2 -7.67 -0.44 -9.16
N SER A 3 -8.85 -0.69 -9.75
CA SER A 3 -9.14 -0.39 -11.16
C SER A 3 -10.16 0.74 -11.29
N SER A 4 -10.06 1.51 -12.37
CA SER A 4 -11.12 2.41 -12.81
C SER A 4 -12.37 1.62 -13.22
N ILE A 5 -13.55 2.23 -13.14
CA ILE A 5 -14.83 1.55 -13.42
C ILE A 5 -14.93 1.03 -14.86
N ASP A 6 -14.33 1.75 -15.81
CA ASP A 6 -14.30 1.38 -17.23
C ASP A 6 -13.20 0.34 -17.54
N GLY A 7 -12.40 -0.04 -16.54
CA GLY A 7 -11.31 -1.01 -16.67
C GLY A 7 -10.13 -0.53 -17.52
N THR A 8 -10.05 0.75 -17.88
CA THR A 8 -8.99 1.29 -18.76
C THR A 8 -7.73 1.69 -18.00
N LYS A 9 -7.77 1.72 -16.67
CA LYS A 9 -6.66 2.15 -15.80
C LYS A 9 -6.63 1.30 -14.53
N ILE A 10 -5.42 0.97 -14.08
CA ILE A 10 -5.13 0.44 -12.76
C ILE A 10 -4.30 1.46 -11.99
N VAL A 11 -4.54 1.60 -10.68
CA VAL A 11 -3.65 2.30 -9.77
C VAL A 11 -3.12 1.32 -8.73
N CYS A 12 -1.81 1.38 -8.46
CA CYS A 12 -1.21 0.65 -7.35
C CYS A 12 -0.20 1.50 -6.61
N ASP A 13 -0.13 1.27 -5.32
CA ASP A 13 1.01 1.61 -4.49
C ASP A 13 2.19 0.70 -4.80
N THR A 14 3.39 1.22 -4.56
CA THR A 14 4.64 0.48 -4.67
C THR A 14 5.30 0.42 -3.31
N ASN A 15 6.32 -0.43 -3.21
CA ASN A 15 6.92 -0.71 -1.93
C ASN A 15 8.43 -0.94 -1.99
N HIS A 16 8.90 -1.93 -2.78
CA HIS A 16 10.34 -2.14 -2.97
C HIS A 16 10.74 -2.13 -4.45
N PRO A 17 11.41 -1.06 -4.94
CA PRO A 17 11.54 0.24 -4.29
C PRO A 17 10.18 0.97 -4.19
N ASP A 18 10.02 1.82 -3.17
CA ASP A 18 8.88 2.72 -3.07
C ASP A 18 9.11 3.90 -4.02
N ILE A 19 8.32 3.93 -5.08
CA ILE A 19 8.29 4.98 -6.09
C ILE A 19 6.94 5.69 -6.11
N GLY A 20 6.15 5.54 -5.04
CA GLY A 20 4.83 6.13 -4.87
C GLY A 20 3.72 5.33 -5.53
N LEU A 21 2.69 6.05 -5.97
CA LEU A 21 1.56 5.48 -6.70
C LEU A 21 1.88 5.43 -8.20
N LEU A 22 1.55 4.32 -8.85
CA LEU A 22 1.65 4.12 -10.29
C LEU A 22 0.28 4.11 -10.93
N LEU A 23 0.17 4.72 -12.11
CA LEU A 23 -0.93 4.54 -13.03
C LEU A 23 -0.50 3.57 -14.13
N ILE A 24 -1.28 2.52 -14.35
CA ILE A 24 -0.98 1.42 -15.27
C ILE A 24 -2.08 1.32 -16.33
N ASP A 25 -1.69 1.22 -17.59
CA ASP A 25 -2.55 0.79 -18.69
C ASP A 25 -2.63 -0.75 -18.68
N PRO A 26 -3.79 -1.34 -18.38
CA PRO A 26 -3.94 -2.79 -18.29
C PRO A 26 -3.83 -3.50 -19.64
N ALA A 27 -4.06 -2.82 -20.77
CA ALA A 27 -3.99 -3.42 -22.09
C ALA A 27 -2.53 -3.60 -22.56
N THR A 28 -1.66 -2.67 -22.21
CA THR A 28 -0.26 -2.67 -22.66
C THR A 28 0.74 -3.03 -21.56
N GLY A 29 0.35 -2.92 -20.29
CA GLY A 29 1.24 -3.00 -19.14
C GLY A 29 2.14 -1.77 -18.98
N ALA A 30 1.98 -0.74 -19.83
CA ALA A 30 2.71 0.51 -19.68
C ALA A 30 2.30 1.21 -18.38
N TYR A 31 3.25 1.82 -17.68
CA TYR A 31 2.98 2.50 -16.42
C TYR A 31 3.75 3.81 -16.28
N LYS A 32 3.18 4.75 -15.54
CA LYS A 32 3.81 6.02 -15.16
C LYS A 32 3.63 6.30 -13.67
N PRO A 33 4.60 6.94 -13.00
CA PRO A 33 4.38 7.50 -11.67
C PRO A 33 3.21 8.49 -11.69
N LEU A 34 2.31 8.37 -10.72
CA LEU A 34 1.18 9.28 -10.53
C LEU A 34 1.54 10.36 -9.51
N CYS A 35 1.96 9.96 -8.31
CA CYS A 35 2.48 10.87 -7.29
C CYS A 35 3.25 10.10 -6.20
N THR A 36 4.07 10.82 -5.43
CA THR A 36 4.62 10.27 -4.19
C THR A 36 3.51 10.14 -3.13
N SER A 37 3.43 8.97 -2.48
CA SER A 37 2.48 8.74 -1.39
C SER A 37 2.95 9.41 -0.10
N GLY A 38 4.27 9.50 0.12
CA GLY A 38 4.87 9.97 1.37
C GLY A 38 4.51 9.12 2.59
N SER A 39 3.84 7.99 2.38
CA SER A 39 3.44 7.08 3.44
C SER A 39 4.68 6.36 3.98
N SER A 40 4.71 6.10 5.28
CA SER A 40 5.83 5.42 5.90
C SER A 40 5.99 3.97 5.45
N ASN A 41 4.91 3.37 4.91
CA ASN A 41 4.88 2.01 4.42
C ASN A 41 5.48 1.01 5.42
N GLN A 42 5.17 1.20 6.71
CA GLN A 42 5.75 0.39 7.79
C GLN A 42 5.55 -1.10 7.55
N GLY A 43 6.50 -1.90 8.03
CA GLY A 43 6.57 -3.35 7.90
C GLY A 43 7.95 -3.77 7.40
N THR A 44 8.67 -4.62 8.13
CA THR A 44 10.03 -5.03 7.75
C THR A 44 10.07 -5.84 6.45
N GLN A 45 9.00 -6.58 6.14
CA GLN A 45 8.89 -7.35 4.92
C GLN A 45 8.79 -6.46 3.69
N TRP A 46 8.30 -5.24 3.87
CA TRP A 46 8.16 -4.29 2.79
C TRP A 46 9.51 -3.75 2.29
N GLU A 47 10.58 -3.93 3.05
CA GLU A 47 11.94 -3.64 2.57
C GLU A 47 12.51 -4.72 1.64
N GLN A 48 11.75 -5.79 1.37
CA GLN A 48 12.18 -6.94 0.57
C GLN A 48 11.44 -7.02 -0.78
N ASP A 49 12.07 -7.64 -1.76
CA ASP A 49 11.52 -7.89 -3.10
C ASP A 49 10.66 -9.17 -3.22
N HIS A 50 10.47 -9.88 -2.10
CA HIS A 50 9.75 -11.14 -2.03
C HIS A 50 8.81 -11.19 -0.81
N PRO A 51 7.78 -12.05 -0.81
CA PRO A 51 6.91 -12.25 0.36
C PRO A 51 7.63 -12.90 1.54
N ALA A 52 7.08 -12.76 2.76
CA ALA A 52 7.63 -13.34 3.97
C ALA A 52 7.67 -14.87 3.91
N GLY A 53 8.87 -15.43 4.04
CA GLY A 53 9.11 -16.87 4.15
C GLY A 53 8.77 -17.43 5.54
N ALA A 54 8.74 -18.77 5.65
CA ALA A 54 8.45 -19.45 6.91
C ALA A 54 9.48 -19.17 8.02
N ASP A 55 10.71 -18.84 7.62
CA ASP A 55 11.84 -18.43 8.44
C ASP A 55 11.63 -17.05 9.07
N VAL A 56 11.13 -16.07 8.30
CA VAL A 56 10.70 -14.76 8.81
C VAL A 56 9.60 -14.96 9.84
N TRP A 57 8.59 -15.77 9.53
CA TRP A 57 7.55 -16.07 10.51
C TRP A 57 8.08 -16.82 11.74
N ALA A 58 9.13 -17.63 11.61
CA ALA A 58 9.72 -18.37 12.71
C ALA A 58 10.50 -17.46 13.67
N SER A 59 11.20 -16.45 13.14
CA SER A 59 12.00 -15.54 13.96
C SER A 59 11.14 -14.65 14.87
N ILE A 60 9.88 -14.40 14.50
CA ILE A 60 8.95 -13.54 15.27
C ILE A 60 8.02 -14.37 16.18
N ARG A 61 7.89 -15.68 15.92
CA ARG A 61 7.06 -16.59 16.74
C ARG A 61 7.57 -16.74 18.18
N GLY A 62 8.85 -16.46 18.45
CA GLY A 62 9.44 -16.51 19.79
C GLY A 62 8.94 -15.44 20.76
N GLU A 63 8.22 -14.41 20.29
CA GLU A 63 7.72 -13.30 21.10
C GLU A 63 6.20 -13.35 21.40
N LYS A 64 5.48 -14.39 20.94
CA LYS A 64 4.01 -14.45 21.02
C LYS A 64 3.49 -15.08 22.32
N GLY A 65 2.87 -14.25 23.16
CA GLY A 65 1.66 -14.66 23.87
C GLY A 65 0.50 -14.74 22.87
N GLU A 66 -0.39 -15.72 23.06
CA GLU A 66 -1.53 -15.97 22.17
C GLU A 66 -2.62 -14.89 22.31
N THR A 67 -2.52 -13.80 21.55
CA THR A 67 -3.64 -12.85 21.41
C THR A 67 -4.44 -13.18 20.16
N LEU A 68 -5.69 -13.63 20.38
CA LEU A 68 -6.62 -14.10 19.34
C LEU A 68 -7.62 -13.01 18.88
N SER A 69 -7.45 -11.76 19.33
CA SER A 69 -8.29 -10.64 18.92
C SER A 69 -7.57 -9.77 17.90
N TRP A 70 -8.24 -9.44 16.80
CA TRP A 70 -7.75 -8.46 15.81
C TRP A 70 -7.55 -7.06 16.42
N MET A 71 -8.18 -6.77 17.57
CA MET A 71 -7.96 -5.53 18.34
C MET A 71 -6.69 -5.59 19.21
N GLU A 72 -6.20 -6.79 19.54
CA GLU A 72 -5.07 -7.02 20.46
C GLU A 72 -3.82 -7.54 19.74
N MET A 73 -3.86 -7.68 18.42
CA MET A 73 -2.66 -7.89 17.62
C MET A 73 -1.73 -6.70 17.88
N LYS A 74 -0.62 -6.95 18.62
CA LYS A 74 0.55 -6.09 18.52
C LYS A 74 0.81 -5.89 17.03
N VAL A 75 0.92 -4.63 16.63
CA VAL A 75 1.19 -4.18 15.26
C VAL A 75 2.01 -5.23 14.54
N ASP A 76 1.45 -5.80 13.47
CA ASP A 76 2.22 -6.70 12.62
C ASP A 76 3.46 -5.93 12.20
N ASN A 77 4.64 -6.32 12.69
CA ASN A 77 5.88 -5.65 12.30
C ASN A 77 6.40 -6.18 10.96
N VAL A 78 5.85 -7.29 10.44
CA VAL A 78 6.23 -7.89 9.16
C VAL A 78 5.61 -7.09 8.03
N TYR A 79 4.29 -7.01 7.98
CA TYR A 79 3.57 -6.23 6.98
C TYR A 79 3.07 -4.88 7.50
N GLY A 80 3.39 -4.51 8.73
CA GLY A 80 3.03 -3.22 9.28
C GLY A 80 1.54 -3.06 9.58
N PRO A 81 1.21 -1.94 10.24
CA PRO A 81 -0.17 -1.53 10.39
C PRO A 81 -0.73 -0.98 9.08
N GLN A 82 -1.95 -1.41 8.73
CA GLN A 82 -2.60 -1.09 7.45
C GLN A 82 -2.80 0.42 7.21
N TRP A 83 -2.93 1.22 8.27
CA TRP A 83 -3.13 2.67 8.17
C TRP A 83 -1.88 3.44 7.73
N THR A 84 -0.75 2.75 7.56
CA THR A 84 0.50 3.33 7.07
C THR A 84 0.71 3.09 5.58
N HIS A 85 -0.21 2.38 4.90
CA HIS A 85 -0.14 2.10 3.46
C HIS A 85 -1.14 2.94 2.67
N PRO A 86 -0.89 3.20 1.37
CA PRO A 86 -1.71 4.12 0.60
C PRO A 86 -3.13 3.65 0.26
N HIS A 87 -3.36 2.36 0.03
CA HIS A 87 -4.68 1.82 -0.34
C HIS A 87 -5.44 2.67 -1.38
N PRO A 88 -4.87 2.87 -2.58
CA PRO A 88 -5.44 3.82 -3.54
C PRO A 88 -6.76 3.33 -4.14
N ALA A 89 -7.68 4.24 -4.41
CA ALA A 89 -8.95 3.99 -5.10
C ALA A 89 -9.29 5.13 -6.07
N PHE A 90 -9.94 4.80 -7.19
CA PHE A 90 -10.43 5.81 -8.14
C PHE A 90 -11.77 6.42 -7.69
N ASP A 91 -12.06 7.63 -8.14
CA ASP A 91 -13.43 8.14 -8.20
C ASP A 91 -14.23 7.47 -9.35
N ASP A 92 -15.55 7.67 -9.36
CA ASP A 92 -16.44 7.06 -10.36
C ASP A 92 -16.07 7.44 -11.80
N ALA A 93 -15.52 8.63 -11.99
CA ALA A 93 -15.10 9.12 -13.31
C ALA A 93 -13.70 8.62 -13.74
N GLY A 94 -12.94 7.99 -12.84
CA GLY A 94 -11.53 7.65 -13.07
C GLY A 94 -10.62 8.87 -13.26
N ALA A 95 -11.07 10.05 -12.84
CA ALA A 95 -10.37 11.32 -12.97
C ALA A 95 -9.51 11.65 -11.74
N ARG A 96 -9.76 11.00 -10.61
CA ARG A 96 -9.01 11.20 -9.36
C ARG A 96 -8.70 9.89 -8.68
N VAL A 97 -7.62 9.89 -7.92
CA VAL A 97 -7.27 8.82 -6.99
C VAL A 97 -7.24 9.37 -5.58
N VAL A 98 -7.96 8.70 -4.67
CA VAL A 98 -7.89 8.90 -3.23
C VAL A 98 -6.95 7.86 -2.62
N PHE A 99 -6.16 8.24 -1.62
CA PHE A 99 -5.27 7.34 -0.90
C PHE A 99 -5.02 7.81 0.54
N THR A 100 -4.62 6.91 1.41
CA THR A 100 -4.23 7.19 2.80
C THR A 100 -2.74 7.52 2.88
N SER A 101 -2.35 8.45 3.74
CA SER A 101 -0.93 8.63 4.05
C SER A 101 -0.74 9.16 5.47
N ASP A 102 0.25 8.61 6.16
CA ASP A 102 0.72 9.07 7.45
C ASP A 102 1.91 10.02 7.35
N ARG A 103 2.15 10.63 6.17
CA ARG A 103 3.26 11.57 5.87
C ARG A 103 3.42 12.74 6.83
N THR A 104 2.41 13.03 7.65
CA THR A 104 2.40 14.11 8.65
C THR A 104 2.42 13.59 10.10
N GLY A 105 2.68 12.30 10.29
CA GLY A 105 2.73 11.62 11.59
C GLY A 105 1.41 10.97 12.02
N THR A 106 0.30 11.24 11.32
CA THR A 106 -0.99 10.56 11.52
C THR A 106 -1.67 10.26 10.18
N PRO A 107 -2.42 9.16 10.04
CA PRO A 107 -3.09 8.80 8.79
C PRO A 107 -4.14 9.83 8.39
N GLN A 108 -4.05 10.33 7.15
CA GLN A 108 -5.00 11.25 6.53
C GLN A 108 -5.33 10.80 5.11
N MET A 109 -6.45 11.31 4.58
CA MET A 109 -6.83 11.09 3.19
C MET A 109 -6.25 12.18 2.29
N TYR A 110 -5.68 11.76 1.16
CA TYR A 110 -5.14 12.63 0.12
C TYR A 110 -5.81 12.29 -1.21
N VAL A 111 -5.83 13.28 -2.12
CA VAL A 111 -6.39 13.13 -3.46
C VAL A 111 -5.38 13.65 -4.47
N VAL A 112 -5.24 12.95 -5.60
CA VAL A 112 -4.46 13.37 -6.75
C VAL A 112 -5.31 13.27 -8.01
N ASP A 113 -5.19 14.26 -8.89
CA ASP A 113 -5.84 14.22 -10.20
C ASP A 113 -5.08 13.26 -11.14
N VAL A 114 -5.83 12.44 -11.87
CA VAL A 114 -5.31 11.56 -12.92
C VAL A 114 -5.23 12.39 -14.19
N SER A 115 -4.11 13.08 -14.40
CA SER A 115 -3.86 13.77 -15.66
C SER A 115 -3.76 12.75 -16.80
N GLN A 116 -4.49 13.01 -17.87
CA GLN A 116 -4.41 12.28 -19.16
C GLN A 116 -2.94 12.11 -19.57
#